data_AF-A0A1L9S581-F1
#
_entry.id   AF-A0A1L9S581-F1
#
_cell.length_a   1.000
_cell.length_b   1.000
_cell.length_c   1.000
_cell.angle_alpha   90.00
_cell.angle_beta   90.00
_cell.angle_gamma   90.00
#
_symmetry.space_group_name_H-M   'P 1'
#
loop_
_entity.id
_entity.type
_entity.pdbx_description
1 polymer ?
#
loop_
_entity_poly.entity_id
_entity_poly.type
_entity_poly.pdbx_seq_one_letter_code
_entity_poly.pdbx_strand_id
1 'polypeptide(L)'
;MYGLLTILGLTGALALNPPYYANLTWEGARTLSNWSNLTVETRTGTFIGFLNDTYPDVRQFLRVPFAKPPIGDLRWLPPQPLDKSSKRIDSTRFGPACPQYVATSDALWSEYEPPSLLLNIGEADNQGAVAWSSAEDCLSLAVWTPAYANKTSSLPVALFVTGGGGVSGGIEVPSQLPSNWVSRTQEHIVVTINYRLNIFGNPKSKALDETSLSLLDVRAAVEWVYENIEAFGGDKENIMLWGQSQGAALTHLYTLAFPEDPLAAKFGVISQPPSVTINMSDTTDVYADFHIVAEGLGCNYGDDVDAELECMRQVSWVQIEEYINRYNSSPSIAFTNYIPDERYIFADEEARYQAGKVARGPAIRSDTSREESVVNETKTMEVEEQWVCTAFQDSVRRARLGLDTYRYEWSGNFSNISPVSYLGAFHWSDLMMIFGTYMTDAGEITDLEVTTSHTMQDFILAFLKDPQTVGATVGWPLFDAEAPHGGLILEFGNNTAVKNITGDFLEAGCWNSSYSFPIYEPRVSS
;
A
#
# COMPACT_ATOMS: atom_id res chain seq x y z
N MET A 1 -63.41 20.19 48.11
CA MET A 1 -63.22 18.93 48.87
C MET A 1 -62.14 18.13 48.16
N TYR A 2 -61.07 17.90 48.90
CA TYR A 2 -59.87 17.10 48.67
C TYR A 2 -59.80 16.10 47.50
N GLY A 3 -58.65 16.15 46.82
CA GLY A 3 -57.99 15.02 46.14
C GLY A 3 -56.50 15.31 46.05
N LEU A 4 -55.74 14.93 47.09
CA LEU A 4 -54.27 14.98 47.13
C LEU A 4 -53.69 13.92 46.18
N LEU A 5 -52.71 14.30 45.36
CA LEU A 5 -51.62 13.40 44.96
C LEU A 5 -50.28 14.10 45.23
N THR A 6 -49.55 13.53 46.18
CA THR A 6 -48.22 13.92 46.63
C THR A 6 -47.18 13.57 45.56
N ILE A 7 -46.51 14.58 45.01
CA ILE A 7 -45.29 14.39 44.21
C ILE A 7 -44.11 14.44 45.18
N LEU A 8 -43.46 13.30 45.39
CA LEU A 8 -42.17 13.22 46.06
C LEU A 8 -41.12 13.93 45.19
N GLY A 9 -40.45 14.91 45.79
CA GLY A 9 -39.33 15.61 45.18
C GLY A 9 -38.08 14.72 45.09
N LEU A 10 -37.46 14.73 43.92
CA LEU A 10 -36.06 14.38 43.73
C LEU A 10 -35.32 15.66 43.34
N THR A 11 -34.73 16.31 44.34
CA THR A 11 -33.73 17.36 44.14
C THR A 11 -32.40 16.69 43.78
N GLY A 12 -32.21 16.39 42.50
CA GLY A 12 -30.90 16.09 41.92
C GLY A 12 -30.47 17.28 41.08
N ALA A 13 -29.51 18.07 41.57
CA ALA A 13 -28.88 19.09 40.77
C ALA A 13 -28.14 18.40 39.61
N LEU A 14 -28.65 18.53 38.39
CA LEU A 14 -27.90 18.22 37.18
C LEU A 14 -26.73 19.20 37.14
N ALA A 15 -25.52 18.74 37.47
CA ALA A 15 -24.31 19.43 37.11
C ALA A 15 -24.27 19.48 35.58
N LEU A 16 -24.61 20.64 35.02
CA LEU A 16 -24.43 20.92 33.60
C LEU A 16 -22.92 20.87 33.34
N ASN A 17 -22.46 19.81 32.65
CA ASN A 17 -21.15 19.83 32.03
C ASN A 17 -21.06 21.10 31.17
N PRO A 18 -20.04 21.94 31.32
CA PRO A 18 -19.90 23.12 30.48
C PRO A 18 -19.85 22.66 29.02
N PRO A 19 -20.53 23.39 28.10
CA PRO A 19 -20.51 23.05 26.68
C PRO A 19 -19.06 22.98 26.20
N TYR A 20 -18.77 22.02 25.32
CA TYR A 20 -17.48 21.78 24.65
C TYR A 20 -16.74 23.06 24.19
N TYR A 21 -17.49 24.14 23.94
CA TYR A 21 -16.99 25.44 23.53
C TYR A 21 -16.41 26.33 24.65
N ALA A 22 -16.53 25.97 25.92
CA ALA A 22 -16.14 26.81 27.05
C ALA A 22 -14.63 27.12 27.13
N ASN A 23 -13.81 26.35 26.43
CA ASN A 23 -12.35 26.51 26.37
C ASN A 23 -11.80 26.79 24.97
N LEU A 24 -12.65 27.11 23.98
CA LEU A 24 -12.13 27.52 22.67
C LEU A 24 -11.57 28.94 22.79
N THR A 25 -10.25 29.06 22.84
CA THR A 25 -9.58 30.33 22.59
C THR A 25 -9.76 30.67 21.12
N TRP A 26 -10.37 31.81 20.83
CA TRP A 26 -10.45 32.33 19.47
C TRP A 26 -9.03 32.61 18.98
N GLU A 27 -8.50 31.73 18.14
CA GLU A 27 -7.35 32.06 17.30
C GLU A 27 -7.83 32.94 16.16
N GLY A 28 -7.14 34.05 15.93
CA GLY A 28 -7.44 34.91 14.78
C GLY A 28 -7.33 34.13 13.48
N ALA A 29 -8.09 34.55 12.46
CA ALA A 29 -8.00 33.97 11.13
C ALA A 29 -6.52 33.97 10.67
N ARG A 30 -5.98 32.79 10.37
CA ARG A 30 -4.61 32.64 9.84
C ARG A 30 -4.50 33.51 8.58
N THR A 31 -3.59 34.49 8.60
CA THR A 31 -3.39 35.40 7.48
C THR A 31 -2.78 34.67 6.28
N LEU A 32 -3.39 34.82 5.10
CA LEU A 32 -2.96 34.21 3.82
C LEU A 32 -1.54 34.61 3.35
N SER A 33 -0.86 35.51 4.07
CA SER A 33 0.47 36.04 3.72
C SER A 33 1.63 35.05 3.92
N ASN A 34 1.43 33.95 4.65
CA ASN A 34 2.43 32.88 4.84
C ASN A 34 2.29 31.69 3.85
N TRP A 35 1.44 31.81 2.83
CA TRP A 35 1.12 30.70 1.90
C TRP A 35 2.17 30.46 0.81
N SER A 36 3.26 31.23 0.76
CA SER A 36 4.33 31.03 -0.23
C SER A 36 4.96 29.64 -0.14
N ASN A 37 4.96 29.03 1.05
CA ASN A 37 5.51 27.70 1.27
C ASN A 37 4.50 26.56 1.04
N LEU A 38 3.20 26.87 0.92
CA LEU A 38 2.14 25.90 0.61
C LEU A 38 1.77 25.87 -0.88
N THR A 39 2.47 26.67 -1.69
CA THR A 39 2.32 26.68 -3.15
C THR A 39 3.59 26.08 -3.75
N VAL A 40 3.45 24.96 -4.46
CA VAL A 40 4.58 24.28 -5.13
C VAL A 40 4.37 24.33 -6.64
N GLU A 41 5.34 24.90 -7.35
CA GLU A 41 5.35 24.96 -8.82
C GLU A 41 6.22 23.85 -9.40
N THR A 42 5.62 23.04 -10.27
CA THR A 42 6.26 21.92 -10.98
C THR A 42 6.11 22.08 -12.50
N ARG A 43 6.57 21.10 -13.29
CA ARG A 43 6.38 21.08 -14.75
C ARG A 43 4.90 20.97 -15.16
N THR A 44 4.09 20.30 -14.35
CA THR A 44 2.71 19.88 -14.70
C THR A 44 1.63 20.70 -14.01
N GLY A 45 2.00 21.66 -13.15
CA GLY A 45 1.05 22.56 -12.52
C GLY A 45 1.60 23.31 -11.32
N THR A 46 0.72 24.08 -10.68
CA THR A 46 0.98 24.73 -9.40
C THR A 46 0.04 24.15 -8.35
N PHE A 47 0.58 23.46 -7.35
CA PHE A 47 -0.20 22.75 -6.33
C PHE A 47 -0.30 23.56 -5.06
N ILE A 48 -1.52 23.66 -4.52
CA ILE A 48 -1.81 24.38 -3.28
C ILE A 48 -2.11 23.33 -2.20
N GLY A 49 -1.15 23.14 -1.30
CA GLY A 49 -1.28 22.24 -0.15
C GLY A 49 -1.78 22.96 1.10
N PHE A 50 -1.72 22.26 2.23
CA PHE A 50 -2.11 22.79 3.54
C PHE A 50 -1.25 22.23 4.67
N LEU A 51 -1.41 22.82 5.85
CA LEU A 51 -0.98 22.25 7.13
C LEU A 51 -2.26 21.84 7.85
N ASN A 52 -2.31 20.64 8.40
CA ASN A 52 -3.38 20.27 9.32
C ASN A 52 -2.96 20.61 10.76
N ASP A 53 -3.93 20.73 11.68
CA ASP A 53 -3.65 21.18 13.04
C ASP A 53 -2.97 20.10 13.91
N THR A 54 -3.15 18.82 13.55
CA THR A 54 -2.52 17.68 14.24
C THR A 54 -1.02 17.60 13.96
N TYR A 55 -0.60 17.91 12.73
CA TYR A 55 0.78 17.84 12.24
C TYR A 55 1.16 19.17 11.57
N PRO A 56 1.28 20.27 12.35
CA PRO A 56 1.50 21.62 11.82
C PRO A 56 2.88 21.80 11.18
N ASP A 57 3.77 20.83 11.35
CA ASP A 57 5.11 20.72 10.80
C ASP A 57 5.18 19.84 9.54
N VAL A 58 4.04 19.42 8.98
CA VAL A 58 3.96 18.63 7.74
C VAL A 58 3.08 19.34 6.72
N ARG A 59 3.67 19.72 5.58
CA ARG A 59 2.91 20.18 4.42
C ARG A 59 2.33 18.98 3.69
N GLN A 60 1.06 19.07 3.34
CA GLN A 60 0.32 18.01 2.70
C GLN A 60 -0.25 18.49 1.36
N PHE A 61 -0.01 17.72 0.32
CA PHE A 61 -0.55 17.90 -1.02
C PHE A 61 -1.26 16.61 -1.41
N LEU A 62 -2.56 16.55 -1.16
CA LEU A 62 -3.33 15.29 -1.15
C LEU A 62 -3.87 14.86 -2.52
N ARG A 63 -3.71 15.71 -3.53
CA ARG A 63 -4.10 15.41 -4.91
C ARG A 63 -3.18 16.12 -5.89
N VAL A 64 -2.27 15.35 -6.49
CA VAL A 64 -1.37 15.80 -7.55
C VAL A 64 -1.49 14.84 -8.71
N PRO A 65 -2.13 15.21 -9.84
CA PRO A 65 -2.19 14.35 -11.02
C PRO A 65 -0.78 14.07 -11.55
N PHE A 66 -0.49 12.81 -11.87
CA PHE A 66 0.78 12.41 -12.49
C PHE A 66 0.63 11.98 -13.96
N ALA A 67 -0.58 11.59 -14.37
CA ALA A 67 -0.92 11.20 -15.74
C ALA A 67 -2.25 11.85 -16.18
N LYS A 68 -2.52 11.82 -17.49
CA LYS A 68 -3.83 12.21 -18.03
C LYS A 68 -4.91 11.25 -17.50
N PRO A 69 -6.15 11.75 -17.25
CA PRO A 69 -7.24 10.89 -16.78
C PRO A 69 -7.48 9.73 -17.76
N PRO A 70 -7.46 8.46 -17.30
CA PRO A 70 -7.62 7.28 -18.16
C PRO A 70 -9.10 7.01 -18.50
N ILE A 71 -9.79 8.02 -19.02
CA ILE A 71 -11.24 8.00 -19.33
C ILE A 71 -11.50 8.04 -20.83
N GLY A 72 -12.69 7.60 -21.25
CA GLY A 72 -13.10 7.60 -22.65
C GLY A 72 -12.11 6.79 -23.50
N ASP A 73 -11.57 7.41 -24.55
CA ASP A 73 -10.60 6.77 -25.45
C ASP A 73 -9.29 6.35 -24.75
N LEU A 74 -8.97 6.96 -23.60
CA LEU A 74 -7.80 6.58 -22.79
C LEU A 74 -8.08 5.41 -21.84
N ARG A 75 -9.33 4.96 -21.73
CA ARG A 75 -9.67 3.78 -20.93
C ARG A 75 -8.96 2.55 -21.52
N TRP A 76 -8.29 1.82 -20.63
CA TRP A 76 -7.45 0.66 -20.91
C TRP A 76 -6.28 0.92 -21.87
N LEU A 77 -5.81 2.16 -21.96
CA LEU A 77 -4.53 2.48 -22.59
C LEU A 77 -3.44 2.70 -21.54
N PRO A 78 -2.15 2.55 -21.90
CA PRO A 78 -1.04 2.98 -21.06
C PRO A 78 -1.20 4.44 -20.61
N PRO A 79 -0.83 4.78 -19.36
CA PRO A 79 -0.98 6.13 -18.83
C PRO A 79 -0.23 7.14 -19.70
N GLN A 80 -0.88 8.26 -20.00
CA GLN A 80 -0.31 9.29 -20.86
C GLN A 80 0.28 10.43 -20.02
N PRO A 81 1.46 10.96 -20.38
CA PRO A 81 2.09 12.03 -19.63
C PRO A 81 1.27 13.31 -19.66
N LEU A 82 1.30 14.07 -18.56
CA LEU A 82 0.67 15.39 -18.50
C LEU A 82 1.41 16.41 -19.36
N ASP A 83 0.62 17.26 -20.03
CA ASP A 83 1.13 18.41 -20.75
C ASP A 83 1.75 19.42 -19.77
N LYS A 84 2.71 20.22 -20.24
CA LYS A 84 3.25 21.32 -19.44
C LYS A 84 2.12 22.29 -19.09
N SER A 85 2.04 22.69 -17.82
CA SER A 85 0.93 23.51 -17.34
C SER A 85 1.35 24.37 -16.15
N SER A 86 0.75 25.55 -16.04
CA SER A 86 0.82 26.44 -14.88
C SER A 86 -0.52 26.56 -14.17
N LYS A 87 -1.46 25.64 -14.47
CA LYS A 87 -2.77 25.61 -13.83
C LYS A 87 -2.59 25.40 -12.33
N ARG A 88 -3.30 26.22 -11.55
CA ARG A 88 -3.40 26.05 -10.09
C ARG A 88 -4.37 24.91 -9.77
N ILE A 89 -3.92 23.97 -8.96
CA ILE A 89 -4.67 22.79 -8.52
C ILE A 89 -4.77 22.85 -7.01
N ASP A 90 -5.99 22.75 -6.50
CA ASP A 90 -6.25 22.57 -5.07
C ASP A 90 -5.87 21.14 -4.68
N SER A 91 -4.84 21.03 -3.85
CA SER A 91 -4.31 19.78 -3.30
C SER A 91 -4.54 19.70 -1.79
N THR A 92 -5.56 20.41 -1.26
CA THR A 92 -5.90 20.39 0.17
C THR A 92 -6.87 19.27 0.55
N ARG A 93 -7.33 18.49 -0.43
CA ARG A 93 -8.28 17.38 -0.27
C ARG A 93 -7.84 16.20 -1.13
N PHE A 94 -8.12 15.00 -0.66
CA PHE A 94 -7.88 13.80 -1.44
C PHE A 94 -8.69 13.82 -2.75
N GLY A 95 -8.08 13.32 -3.80
CA GLY A 95 -8.78 12.99 -5.04
C GLY A 95 -9.53 11.67 -4.92
N PRO A 96 -10.32 11.30 -5.93
CA PRO A 96 -10.97 10.01 -5.91
C PRO A 96 -9.94 8.87 -6.00
N ALA A 97 -10.28 7.75 -5.37
CA ALA A 97 -9.63 6.47 -5.61
C ALA A 97 -9.82 5.99 -7.05
N CYS A 98 -9.03 5.02 -7.50
CA CYS A 98 -9.36 4.31 -8.74
C CYS A 98 -10.60 3.42 -8.55
N PRO A 99 -11.35 3.11 -9.64
CA PRO A 99 -12.56 2.29 -9.57
C PRO A 99 -12.35 1.01 -8.77
N GLN A 100 -13.20 0.80 -7.77
CA GLN A 100 -13.16 -0.35 -6.87
C GLN A 100 -14.51 -0.53 -6.19
N TYR A 101 -14.69 -1.64 -5.48
CA TYR A 101 -15.89 -1.96 -4.73
C TYR A 101 -15.60 -2.27 -3.26
N VAL A 102 -16.63 -2.10 -2.44
CA VAL A 102 -16.72 -2.60 -1.07
C VAL A 102 -17.36 -3.98 -1.12
N ALA A 103 -16.63 -5.01 -0.71
CA ALA A 103 -17.11 -6.38 -0.72
C ALA A 103 -18.25 -6.60 0.31
N THR A 104 -19.13 -7.57 0.07
CA THR A 104 -20.20 -7.96 1.02
C THR A 104 -19.72 -8.94 2.10
N SER A 105 -18.56 -9.56 1.92
CA SER A 105 -18.17 -10.73 2.73
C SER A 105 -17.56 -10.33 4.07
N ASP A 106 -18.00 -11.01 5.13
CA ASP A 106 -17.30 -11.08 6.41
C ASP A 106 -16.00 -11.90 6.23
N ALA A 107 -14.94 -11.25 5.76
CA ALA A 107 -13.58 -11.79 5.75
C ALA A 107 -12.81 -11.25 6.96
N LEU A 108 -11.70 -11.90 7.29
CA LEU A 108 -10.73 -11.36 8.26
C LEU A 108 -10.39 -9.89 7.97
N TRP A 109 -10.29 -9.55 6.68
CA TRP A 109 -10.03 -8.20 6.19
C TRP A 109 -11.15 -7.22 6.55
N SER A 110 -12.42 -7.57 6.32
CA SER A 110 -13.53 -6.66 6.66
C SER A 110 -13.77 -6.54 8.18
N GLU A 111 -13.37 -7.52 8.98
CA GLU A 111 -13.57 -7.53 10.43
C GLU A 111 -12.43 -6.83 11.20
N TYR A 112 -11.18 -7.01 10.77
CA TYR A 112 -10.00 -6.58 11.53
C TYR A 112 -9.06 -5.62 10.80
N GLU A 113 -9.15 -5.52 9.46
CA GLU A 113 -8.43 -4.45 8.75
C GLU A 113 -9.16 -3.13 9.04
N PRO A 114 -8.50 -2.09 9.59
CA PRO A 114 -9.03 -0.74 9.51
C PRO A 114 -9.34 -0.47 8.04
N PRO A 115 -10.49 0.12 7.71
CA PRO A 115 -10.99 0.14 6.35
C PRO A 115 -9.90 0.59 5.36
N SER A 116 -9.35 -0.38 4.64
CA SER A 116 -8.57 -0.18 3.42
C SER A 116 -9.45 0.37 2.31
N LEU A 117 -10.76 0.20 2.51
CA LEU A 117 -11.83 0.79 1.75
C LEU A 117 -11.87 2.29 2.02
N LEU A 118 -11.76 3.05 0.94
CA LEU A 118 -11.88 4.50 0.92
C LEU A 118 -13.35 4.87 1.12
N LEU A 119 -13.89 4.59 2.31
CA LEU A 119 -15.30 4.77 2.63
C LEU A 119 -15.63 6.24 2.77
N ASN A 120 -16.71 6.67 2.11
CA ASN A 120 -17.28 7.99 2.35
C ASN A 120 -18.20 7.98 3.58
N ILE A 121 -18.44 9.17 4.14
CA ILE A 121 -19.41 9.34 5.23
C ILE A 121 -20.79 8.82 4.78
N GLY A 122 -21.30 7.82 5.49
CA GLY A 122 -22.60 7.18 5.21
C GLY A 122 -22.51 5.89 4.39
N GLU A 123 -21.31 5.50 3.96
CA GLU A 123 -21.02 4.22 3.32
C GLU A 123 -20.78 3.14 4.38
N ALA A 124 -21.28 1.92 4.16
CA ALA A 124 -21.02 0.78 5.05
C ALA A 124 -19.76 0.03 4.59
N ASP A 125 -18.99 -0.50 5.54
CA ASP A 125 -17.79 -1.30 5.32
C ASP A 125 -18.04 -2.67 4.65
N ASN A 126 -19.30 -3.11 4.61
CA ASN A 126 -19.77 -4.33 3.95
C ASN A 126 -20.86 -4.07 2.90
N GLN A 127 -20.91 -2.85 2.34
CA GLN A 127 -22.01 -2.39 1.50
C GLN A 127 -22.31 -3.26 0.27
N GLY A 128 -21.32 -3.97 -0.27
CA GLY A 128 -21.53 -4.77 -1.47
C GLY A 128 -21.78 -3.96 -2.73
N ALA A 129 -21.18 -2.78 -2.82
CA ALA A 129 -21.36 -1.84 -3.91
C ALA A 129 -20.04 -1.13 -4.23
N VAL A 130 -20.03 -0.39 -5.34
CA VAL A 130 -18.90 0.47 -5.70
C VAL A 130 -18.57 1.49 -4.61
N ALA A 131 -17.27 1.72 -4.40
CA ALA A 131 -16.81 2.70 -3.44
C ALA A 131 -17.20 4.12 -3.89
N TRP A 132 -17.95 4.87 -3.08
CA TRP A 132 -18.48 6.18 -3.47
C TRP A 132 -17.38 7.23 -3.71
N SER A 133 -16.20 7.03 -3.16
CA SER A 133 -15.03 7.90 -3.30
C SER A 133 -14.17 7.56 -4.53
N SER A 134 -14.57 6.58 -5.35
CA SER A 134 -13.80 6.13 -6.51
C SER A 134 -14.29 6.74 -7.83
N ALA A 135 -13.37 6.91 -8.78
CA ALA A 135 -13.66 7.35 -10.14
C ALA A 135 -12.50 6.97 -11.08
N GLU A 136 -12.73 6.92 -12.39
CA GLU A 136 -11.65 6.64 -13.35
C GLU A 136 -10.60 7.77 -13.46
N ASP A 137 -10.97 9.02 -13.19
CA ASP A 137 -10.01 10.14 -13.07
C ASP A 137 -9.28 10.08 -11.71
N CYS A 138 -8.46 9.04 -11.52
CA CYS A 138 -7.83 8.70 -10.25
C CYS A 138 -6.31 8.79 -10.24
N LEU A 139 -5.63 8.88 -11.40
CA LEU A 139 -4.16 8.82 -11.54
C LEU A 139 -3.47 10.06 -10.95
N SER A 140 -3.43 10.08 -9.63
CA SER A 140 -2.89 11.11 -8.79
C SER A 140 -2.08 10.52 -7.64
N LEU A 141 -1.23 11.35 -7.06
CA LEU A 141 -0.43 11.03 -5.88
C LEU A 141 -0.64 12.10 -4.81
N ALA A 142 -0.26 11.76 -3.59
CA ALA A 142 -0.17 12.68 -2.47
C ALA A 142 1.26 12.78 -1.96
N VAL A 143 1.62 13.97 -1.45
CA VAL A 143 2.96 14.27 -0.93
C VAL A 143 2.85 14.82 0.49
N TRP A 144 3.58 14.21 1.42
CA TRP A 144 3.81 14.69 2.78
C TRP A 144 5.28 15.07 2.93
N THR A 145 5.55 16.33 3.24
CA THR A 145 6.92 16.88 3.30
C THR A 145 7.06 17.81 4.50
N PRO A 146 8.21 17.83 5.20
CA PRO A 146 8.42 18.72 6.34
C PRO A 146 8.13 20.18 6.01
N ALA A 147 7.60 20.94 6.97
CA ALA A 147 7.21 22.32 6.76
C ALA A 147 8.39 23.24 6.43
N TYR A 148 9.60 22.91 6.87
CA TYR A 148 10.80 23.67 6.52
C TYR A 148 11.34 23.36 5.12
N ALA A 149 10.91 22.24 4.51
CA ALA A 149 11.50 21.73 3.29
C ALA A 149 11.25 22.68 2.11
N ASN A 150 12.27 22.87 1.29
CA ASN A 150 12.23 23.71 0.09
C ASN A 150 13.10 23.06 -0.99
N LYS A 151 13.19 23.67 -2.18
CA LYS A 151 13.86 23.09 -3.35
C LYS A 151 15.33 22.68 -3.14
N THR A 152 16.00 23.17 -2.11
CA THR A 152 17.40 22.83 -1.79
C THR A 152 17.54 21.86 -0.61
N SER A 153 16.43 21.35 -0.05
CA SER A 153 16.47 20.47 1.13
C SER A 153 17.02 19.08 0.84
N SER A 154 16.82 18.55 -0.37
CA SER A 154 17.39 17.27 -0.84
C SER A 154 17.07 16.09 0.10
N LEU A 155 15.81 15.98 0.53
CA LEU A 155 15.35 14.93 1.44
C LEU A 155 15.14 13.61 0.69
N PRO A 156 15.47 12.44 1.29
CA PRO A 156 15.15 11.16 0.66
C PRO A 156 13.63 10.96 0.55
N VAL A 157 13.20 10.21 -0.47
CA VAL A 157 11.80 10.09 -0.86
C VAL A 157 11.33 8.64 -0.76
N ALA A 158 10.38 8.37 0.12
CA ALA A 158 9.67 7.10 0.20
C ALA A 158 8.42 7.14 -0.69
N LEU A 159 8.47 6.49 -1.85
CA LEU A 159 7.37 6.38 -2.80
C LEU A 159 6.61 5.06 -2.59
N PHE A 160 5.45 5.13 -1.96
CA PHE A 160 4.65 4.01 -1.52
C PHE A 160 3.55 3.62 -2.52
N VAL A 161 3.45 2.31 -2.79
CA VAL A 161 2.40 1.67 -3.58
C VAL A 161 1.56 0.80 -2.65
N THR A 162 0.27 1.09 -2.58
CA THR A 162 -0.64 0.40 -1.64
C THR A 162 -0.91 -1.05 -2.05
N GLY A 163 -1.17 -1.89 -1.05
CA GLY A 163 -1.75 -3.23 -1.22
C GLY A 163 -3.24 -3.18 -1.58
N GLY A 164 -3.97 -4.25 -1.23
CA GLY A 164 -5.41 -4.40 -1.51
C GLY A 164 -5.74 -5.41 -2.62
N GLY A 165 -4.85 -6.40 -2.83
CA GLY A 165 -5.06 -7.51 -3.76
C GLY A 165 -5.23 -7.12 -5.23
N GLY A 166 -4.96 -5.86 -5.58
CA GLY A 166 -5.22 -5.33 -6.93
C GLY A 166 -6.70 -5.08 -7.21
N VAL A 167 -7.57 -5.10 -6.19
CA VAL A 167 -9.01 -4.81 -6.32
C VAL A 167 -9.45 -3.60 -5.50
N SER A 168 -8.72 -3.26 -4.44
CA SER A 168 -8.97 -2.08 -3.60
C SER A 168 -7.65 -1.38 -3.23
N GLY A 169 -7.76 -0.20 -2.62
CA GLY A 169 -6.64 0.59 -2.13
C GLY A 169 -6.59 2.00 -2.71
N GLY A 170 -5.63 2.79 -2.25
CA GLY A 170 -5.40 4.16 -2.68
C GLY A 170 -4.80 5.03 -1.59
N ILE A 171 -4.81 6.34 -1.79
CA ILE A 171 -4.07 7.28 -0.94
C ILE A 171 -4.67 7.42 0.49
N GLU A 172 -5.99 7.53 0.61
CA GLU A 172 -6.67 7.86 1.88
C GLU A 172 -6.97 6.61 2.73
N VAL A 173 -6.01 5.68 2.82
CA VAL A 173 -6.11 4.53 3.72
C VAL A 173 -5.59 4.95 5.11
N PRO A 174 -6.43 5.01 6.16
CA PRO A 174 -6.06 5.63 7.44
C PRO A 174 -4.81 5.04 8.09
N SER A 175 -4.62 3.72 8.00
CA SER A 175 -3.45 3.02 8.53
C SER A 175 -2.15 3.26 7.74
N GLN A 176 -2.23 3.90 6.57
CA GLN A 176 -1.09 4.12 5.68
C GLN A 176 -0.77 5.62 5.52
N LEU A 177 -1.41 6.48 6.33
CA LEU A 177 -1.18 7.92 6.30
C LEU A 177 0.15 8.29 7.00
N PRO A 178 1.11 8.89 6.29
CA PRO A 178 2.48 9.07 6.80
C PRO A 178 2.68 10.32 7.66
N SER A 179 1.60 11.05 8.00
CA SER A 179 1.75 12.35 8.68
C SER A 179 2.47 12.22 10.02
N ASN A 180 2.22 11.15 10.78
CA ASN A 180 2.91 10.87 12.02
C ASN A 180 4.40 10.63 11.79
N TRP A 181 4.76 9.71 10.88
CA TRP A 181 6.16 9.39 10.58
C TRP A 181 6.96 10.60 10.07
N VAL A 182 6.38 11.41 9.17
CA VAL A 182 7.00 12.64 8.66
C VAL A 182 7.12 13.70 9.76
N SER A 183 6.08 13.88 10.60
CA SER A 183 6.10 14.82 11.73
C SER A 183 7.15 14.44 12.77
N ARG A 184 7.20 13.16 13.18
CA ARG A 184 8.15 12.69 14.19
C ARG A 184 9.60 12.85 13.75
N THR A 185 9.91 12.50 12.50
CA THR A 185 11.30 12.42 12.04
C THR A 185 11.77 13.69 11.34
N GLN A 186 10.90 14.40 10.63
CA GLN A 186 11.23 15.62 9.88
C GLN A 186 12.38 15.45 8.85
N GLU A 187 12.70 14.22 8.44
CA GLU A 187 13.94 13.90 7.71
C GLU A 187 13.73 13.26 6.33
N HIS A 188 12.49 13.12 5.88
CA HIS A 188 12.16 12.48 4.61
C HIS A 188 10.84 13.02 4.03
N ILE A 189 10.58 12.67 2.77
CA ILE A 189 9.30 12.89 2.10
C ILE A 189 8.62 11.56 1.86
N VAL A 190 7.32 11.49 2.10
CA VAL A 190 6.50 10.34 1.68
C VAL A 190 5.60 10.75 0.52
N VAL A 191 5.55 9.89 -0.50
CA VAL A 191 4.64 10.00 -1.63
C VAL A 191 3.81 8.73 -1.70
N THR A 192 2.49 8.84 -1.76
CA THR A 192 1.59 7.68 -1.98
C THR A 192 0.84 7.88 -3.28
N ILE A 193 0.68 6.82 -4.07
CA ILE A 193 0.05 6.89 -5.40
C ILE A 193 -1.28 6.15 -5.44
N ASN A 194 -2.19 6.62 -6.28
CA ASN A 194 -3.21 5.76 -6.85
C ASN A 194 -2.67 5.09 -8.12
N TYR A 195 -3.09 3.85 -8.38
CA TYR A 195 -2.88 3.13 -9.63
C TYR A 195 -4.17 2.41 -10.01
N ARG A 196 -4.41 2.13 -11.30
CA ARG A 196 -5.63 1.44 -11.71
C ARG A 196 -5.67 0.02 -11.14
N LEU A 197 -6.84 -0.38 -10.66
CA LEU A 197 -7.14 -1.66 -10.04
C LEU A 197 -8.06 -2.49 -10.93
N ASN A 198 -8.25 -3.75 -10.59
CA ASN A 198 -9.22 -4.67 -11.18
C ASN A 198 -9.07 -4.71 -12.72
N ILE A 199 -10.18 -4.91 -13.45
CA ILE A 199 -10.25 -4.86 -14.90
C ILE A 199 -9.73 -3.52 -15.49
N PHE A 200 -9.66 -2.43 -14.72
CA PHE A 200 -9.11 -1.15 -15.20
C PHE A 200 -7.59 -1.15 -15.26
N GLY A 201 -6.94 -1.84 -14.33
CA GLY A 201 -5.48 -1.97 -14.23
C GLY A 201 -4.91 -3.20 -14.93
N ASN A 202 -5.72 -4.24 -15.09
CA ASN A 202 -5.33 -5.49 -15.73
C ASN A 202 -6.49 -6.07 -16.54
N PRO A 203 -6.89 -5.43 -17.67
CA PRO A 203 -8.12 -5.78 -18.39
C PRO A 203 -8.11 -7.17 -19.00
N LYS A 204 -6.96 -7.68 -19.46
CA LYS A 204 -6.85 -8.97 -20.18
C LYS A 204 -7.81 -9.07 -21.39
N SER A 205 -7.97 -7.98 -22.14
CA SER A 205 -8.73 -8.01 -23.40
C SER A 205 -7.84 -8.48 -24.56
N LYS A 206 -8.38 -9.31 -25.46
CA LYS A 206 -7.68 -9.75 -26.69
C LYS A 206 -7.42 -8.60 -27.69
N ALA A 207 -8.16 -7.51 -27.57
CA ALA A 207 -8.02 -6.34 -28.44
C ALA A 207 -6.94 -5.35 -27.98
N LEU A 208 -6.33 -5.58 -26.81
CA LEU A 208 -5.31 -4.70 -26.25
C LEU A 208 -3.92 -5.33 -26.38
N ASP A 209 -2.97 -4.55 -26.87
CA ASP A 209 -1.55 -4.93 -26.89
C ASP A 209 -0.94 -4.89 -25.47
N GLU A 210 -1.40 -3.97 -24.63
CA GLU A 210 -0.89 -3.75 -23.27
C GLU A 210 -1.97 -4.01 -22.21
N THR A 211 -1.75 -5.03 -21.37
CA THR A 211 -2.65 -5.38 -20.26
C THR A 211 -2.07 -5.07 -18.88
N SER A 212 -0.76 -4.85 -18.77
CA SER A 212 -0.04 -4.63 -17.49
C SER A 212 -0.16 -3.18 -16.99
N LEU A 213 -1.36 -2.59 -17.03
CA LEU A 213 -1.56 -1.14 -16.87
C LEU A 213 -1.30 -0.66 -15.44
N SER A 214 -1.59 -1.46 -14.41
CA SER A 214 -1.25 -1.13 -13.01
C SER A 214 0.25 -0.88 -12.83
N LEU A 215 1.09 -1.72 -13.45
CA LEU A 215 2.55 -1.55 -13.41
C LEU A 215 3.00 -0.31 -14.18
N LEU A 216 2.36 -0.02 -15.31
CA LEU A 216 2.65 1.19 -16.09
C LEU A 216 2.21 2.46 -15.37
N ASP A 217 1.14 2.41 -14.57
CA ASP A 217 0.72 3.52 -13.71
C ASP A 217 1.76 3.79 -12.61
N VAL A 218 2.29 2.73 -11.98
CA VAL A 218 3.42 2.84 -11.04
C VAL A 218 4.62 3.49 -11.72
N ARG A 219 4.98 3.04 -12.94
CA ARG A 219 6.07 3.64 -13.72
C ARG A 219 5.84 5.13 -14.02
N ALA A 220 4.64 5.51 -14.46
CA ALA A 220 4.31 6.90 -14.73
C ALA A 220 4.39 7.77 -13.46
N ALA A 221 4.01 7.23 -12.29
CA ALA A 221 4.16 7.93 -11.03
C ALA A 221 5.63 8.09 -10.62
N VAL A 222 6.47 7.06 -10.79
CA VAL A 222 7.92 7.14 -10.55
C VAL A 222 8.56 8.21 -11.44
N GLU A 223 8.23 8.23 -12.73
CA GLU A 223 8.71 9.24 -13.69
C GLU A 223 8.29 10.65 -13.26
N TRP A 224 7.04 10.83 -12.86
CA TRP A 224 6.57 12.13 -12.39
C TRP A 224 7.30 12.58 -11.13
N VAL A 225 7.49 11.68 -10.16
CA VAL A 225 8.22 11.98 -8.91
C VAL A 225 9.67 12.35 -9.23
N TYR A 226 10.36 11.56 -10.04
CA TYR A 226 11.73 11.83 -10.47
C TYR A 226 11.87 13.21 -11.12
N GLU A 227 10.91 13.61 -11.96
CA GLU A 227 10.93 14.92 -12.64
C GLU A 227 10.56 16.12 -11.75
N ASN A 228 9.83 15.93 -10.66
CA ASN A 228 9.16 17.03 -9.95
C ASN A 228 9.40 17.09 -8.43
N ILE A 229 9.94 16.04 -7.80
CA ILE A 229 10.00 15.96 -6.32
C ILE A 229 10.94 16.98 -5.67
N GLU A 230 11.95 17.45 -6.41
CA GLU A 230 12.80 18.58 -6.00
C GLU A 230 11.95 19.81 -5.66
N ALA A 231 10.82 20.02 -6.33
CA ALA A 231 9.92 21.14 -6.04
C ALA A 231 9.30 21.08 -4.63
N PHE A 232 9.16 19.87 -4.08
CA PHE A 232 8.65 19.59 -2.73
C PHE A 232 9.80 19.46 -1.71
N GLY A 233 11.05 19.54 -2.17
CA GLY A 233 12.28 19.45 -1.37
C GLY A 233 12.91 18.07 -1.31
N GLY A 234 12.48 17.15 -2.18
CA GLY A 234 13.04 15.80 -2.27
C GLY A 234 14.28 15.73 -3.14
N ASP A 235 15.07 14.68 -2.91
CA ASP A 235 16.17 14.26 -3.75
C ASP A 235 15.68 13.20 -4.75
N LYS A 236 15.67 13.56 -6.04
CA LYS A 236 15.24 12.65 -7.11
C LYS A 236 16.17 11.46 -7.31
N GLU A 237 17.42 11.54 -6.86
CA GLU A 237 18.39 10.45 -6.95
C GLU A 237 18.31 9.52 -5.72
N ASN A 238 17.51 9.87 -4.71
CA ASN A 238 17.31 9.10 -3.49
C ASN A 238 15.84 8.75 -3.27
N ILE A 239 15.24 8.13 -4.31
CA ILE A 239 13.88 7.60 -4.28
C ILE A 239 13.92 6.11 -3.91
N MET A 240 13.17 5.74 -2.88
CA MET A 240 12.83 4.35 -2.57
C MET A 240 11.41 4.07 -3.08
N LEU A 241 11.29 3.22 -4.10
CA LEU A 241 9.99 2.68 -4.51
C LEU A 241 9.69 1.48 -3.61
N TRP A 242 8.57 1.52 -2.91
CA TRP A 242 8.20 0.42 -2.02
C TRP A 242 6.70 0.20 -2.00
N GLY A 243 6.30 -1.01 -1.63
CA GLY A 243 4.91 -1.32 -1.46
C GLY A 243 4.71 -2.53 -0.57
N GLN A 244 3.45 -2.78 -0.27
CA GLN A 244 2.99 -3.91 0.53
C GLN A 244 1.98 -4.74 -0.27
N SER A 245 1.94 -6.07 -0.08
CA SER A 245 0.99 -6.94 -0.77
C SER A 245 1.08 -6.80 -2.31
N GLN A 246 -0.04 -6.50 -2.97
CA GLN A 246 -0.06 -6.18 -4.40
C GLN A 246 0.91 -5.05 -4.78
N GLY A 247 1.09 -4.03 -3.93
CA GLY A 247 2.06 -2.96 -4.14
C GLY A 247 3.51 -3.44 -4.05
N ALA A 248 3.79 -4.42 -3.19
CA ALA A 248 5.08 -5.09 -3.13
C ALA A 248 5.34 -5.90 -4.40
N ALA A 249 4.33 -6.64 -4.87
CA ALA A 249 4.40 -7.36 -6.14
C ALA A 249 4.63 -6.43 -7.33
N LEU A 250 3.94 -5.29 -7.40
CA LEU A 250 4.17 -4.27 -8.43
C LEU A 250 5.58 -3.66 -8.32
N THR A 251 6.09 -3.44 -7.10
CA THR A 251 7.47 -2.99 -6.88
C THR A 251 8.49 -4.02 -7.35
N HIS A 252 8.28 -5.30 -7.06
CA HIS A 252 9.12 -6.40 -7.55
C HIS A 252 9.10 -6.49 -9.08
N LEU A 253 7.91 -6.54 -9.67
CA LEU A 253 7.72 -6.55 -11.12
C LEU A 253 8.34 -5.32 -11.79
N TYR A 254 8.29 -4.15 -11.15
CA TYR A 254 8.96 -2.93 -11.62
C TYR A 254 10.47 -3.14 -11.76
N THR A 255 11.11 -3.78 -10.78
CA THR A 255 12.55 -4.06 -10.85
C THR A 255 12.92 -4.97 -12.02
N LEU A 256 12.02 -5.89 -12.39
CA LEU A 256 12.21 -6.77 -13.54
C LEU A 256 11.89 -6.03 -14.84
N ALA A 257 10.83 -5.23 -14.90
CA ALA A 257 10.39 -4.53 -16.11
C ALA A 257 11.34 -3.41 -16.55
N PHE A 258 11.96 -2.70 -15.59
CA PHE A 258 12.81 -1.54 -15.87
C PHE A 258 14.22 -1.66 -15.26
N PRO A 259 15.01 -2.70 -15.61
CA PRO A 259 16.33 -2.92 -14.99
C PRO A 259 17.35 -1.82 -15.26
N GLU A 260 17.33 -1.27 -16.46
CA GLU A 260 18.35 -0.36 -16.99
C GLU A 260 18.04 1.12 -16.73
N ASP A 261 16.77 1.43 -16.48
CA ASP A 261 16.30 2.79 -16.18
C ASP A 261 15.25 2.77 -15.06
N PRO A 262 15.59 2.33 -13.83
CA PRO A 262 14.59 2.20 -12.78
C PRO A 262 14.12 3.53 -12.21
N LEU A 263 14.85 4.65 -12.35
CA LEU A 263 14.59 5.97 -11.73
C LEU A 263 14.46 6.00 -10.20
N ALA A 264 14.07 4.91 -9.54
CA ALA A 264 14.21 4.65 -8.12
C ALA A 264 15.58 4.02 -7.84
N ALA A 265 16.18 4.41 -6.72
CA ALA A 265 17.51 3.96 -6.30
C ALA A 265 17.46 2.75 -5.35
N LYS A 266 16.30 2.52 -4.71
CA LYS A 266 16.11 1.52 -3.65
C LYS A 266 14.71 0.92 -3.74
N PHE A 267 14.55 -0.28 -3.20
CA PHE A 267 13.28 -1.01 -3.28
C PHE A 267 12.82 -1.51 -1.92
N GLY A 268 11.51 -1.51 -1.67
CA GLY A 268 10.91 -2.16 -0.50
C GLY A 268 9.79 -3.09 -0.93
N VAL A 269 9.95 -4.39 -0.70
CA VAL A 269 9.00 -5.41 -1.12
C VAL A 269 8.55 -6.14 0.14
N ILE A 270 7.46 -5.64 0.73
CA ILE A 270 6.96 -6.01 2.06
C ILE A 270 5.73 -6.90 1.90
N SER A 271 5.74 -8.10 2.48
CA SER A 271 4.65 -9.08 2.37
C SER A 271 4.21 -9.22 0.92
N GLN A 272 5.07 -9.76 0.06
CA GLN A 272 4.72 -9.97 -1.35
C GLN A 272 3.95 -11.29 -1.51
N PRO A 273 2.79 -11.30 -2.18
CA PRO A 273 2.10 -12.54 -2.53
C PRO A 273 3.03 -13.51 -3.29
N PRO A 274 3.03 -14.81 -2.95
CA PRO A 274 3.92 -15.80 -3.55
C PRO A 274 3.79 -15.94 -5.07
N SER A 275 2.61 -15.61 -5.62
CA SER A 275 2.36 -15.62 -7.06
C SER A 275 1.40 -14.52 -7.47
N VAL A 276 1.81 -13.73 -8.46
CA VAL A 276 1.00 -12.70 -9.12
C VAL A 276 1.00 -12.84 -10.65
N THR A 277 1.62 -13.89 -11.17
CA THR A 277 1.82 -14.12 -12.60
C THR A 277 1.05 -15.35 -13.02
N ILE A 278 0.33 -15.27 -14.14
CA ILE A 278 -0.47 -16.39 -14.65
C ILE A 278 0.44 -17.50 -15.17
N ASN A 279 0.18 -18.74 -14.74
CA ASN A 279 0.80 -19.90 -15.37
C ASN A 279 0.14 -20.17 -16.73
N MET A 280 0.84 -19.79 -17.79
CA MET A 280 0.41 -19.97 -19.18
C MET A 280 0.24 -21.44 -19.57
N SER A 281 0.87 -22.38 -18.86
CA SER A 281 0.74 -23.83 -19.15
C SER A 281 -0.56 -24.43 -18.62
N ASP A 282 -1.11 -23.86 -17.54
CA ASP A 282 -2.29 -24.36 -16.85
C ASP A 282 -3.57 -23.59 -17.23
N THR A 283 -3.42 -22.43 -17.88
CA THR A 283 -4.54 -21.54 -18.21
C THR A 283 -4.97 -21.73 -19.66
N THR A 284 -6.22 -22.15 -19.88
CA THR A 284 -6.75 -22.44 -21.22
C THR A 284 -6.95 -21.18 -22.08
N ASP A 285 -7.51 -20.11 -21.49
CA ASP A 285 -7.65 -18.81 -22.14
C ASP A 285 -7.43 -17.70 -21.10
N VAL A 286 -6.31 -16.99 -21.21
CA VAL A 286 -5.93 -15.91 -20.27
C VAL A 286 -6.76 -14.64 -20.45
N TYR A 287 -7.55 -14.55 -21.52
CA TYR A 287 -8.39 -13.39 -21.82
C TYR A 287 -9.88 -13.64 -21.55
N ALA A 288 -10.23 -14.83 -21.06
CA ALA A 288 -11.63 -15.22 -20.83
C ALA A 288 -12.34 -14.27 -19.86
N ASP A 289 -11.64 -13.77 -18.84
CA ASP A 289 -12.22 -12.93 -17.79
C ASP A 289 -12.82 -11.63 -18.35
N PHE A 290 -12.12 -10.96 -19.28
CA PHE A 290 -12.63 -9.75 -19.93
C PHE A 290 -13.90 -10.06 -20.73
N HIS A 291 -13.86 -11.14 -21.53
CA HIS A 291 -14.98 -11.56 -22.36
C HIS A 291 -16.22 -11.89 -21.53
N ILE A 292 -16.06 -12.60 -20.41
CA ILE A 292 -17.16 -12.93 -19.49
C ILE A 292 -17.85 -11.66 -18.98
N VAL A 293 -17.05 -10.67 -18.55
CA VAL A 293 -17.58 -9.38 -18.08
C VAL A 293 -18.27 -8.63 -19.23
N ALA A 294 -17.65 -8.62 -20.42
CA ALA A 294 -18.20 -7.96 -21.60
C ALA A 294 -19.55 -8.55 -22.03
N GLU A 295 -19.65 -9.88 -22.16
CA GLU A 295 -20.91 -10.57 -22.48
C GLU A 295 -21.98 -10.29 -21.42
N GLY A 296 -21.61 -10.36 -20.13
CA GLY A 296 -22.52 -10.10 -19.01
C GLY A 296 -23.10 -8.70 -18.99
N LEU A 297 -22.40 -7.73 -19.57
CA LEU A 297 -22.82 -6.33 -19.70
C LEU A 297 -23.46 -5.99 -21.05
N GLY A 298 -23.66 -7.00 -21.91
CA GLY A 298 -24.31 -6.86 -23.21
C GLY A 298 -23.38 -6.47 -24.36
N CYS A 299 -22.06 -6.48 -24.14
CA CYS A 299 -21.05 -6.27 -25.17
C CYS A 299 -20.63 -7.58 -25.85
N ASN A 300 -21.62 -8.35 -26.34
CA ASN A 300 -21.37 -9.63 -27.01
C ASN A 300 -21.32 -9.46 -28.54
N TYR A 301 -20.11 -9.50 -29.11
CA TYR A 301 -19.87 -9.35 -30.55
C TYR A 301 -19.18 -10.57 -31.18
N GLY A 302 -19.28 -11.75 -30.54
CA GLY A 302 -18.62 -12.97 -31.02
C GLY A 302 -17.10 -12.80 -31.09
N ASP A 303 -16.50 -13.06 -32.26
CA ASP A 303 -15.05 -12.98 -32.46
C ASP A 303 -14.54 -11.56 -32.77
N ASP A 304 -15.42 -10.55 -32.83
CA ASP A 304 -15.04 -9.14 -33.06
C ASP A 304 -14.58 -8.47 -31.76
N VAL A 305 -13.31 -8.73 -31.41
CA VAL A 305 -12.70 -8.23 -30.17
C VAL A 305 -12.58 -6.70 -30.12
N ASP A 306 -12.47 -6.04 -31.28
CA ASP A 306 -12.41 -4.58 -31.36
C ASP A 306 -13.78 -3.96 -31.05
N ALA A 307 -14.87 -4.53 -31.58
CA ALA A 307 -16.23 -4.11 -31.27
C ALA A 307 -16.60 -4.39 -29.80
N GLU A 308 -16.15 -5.51 -29.24
CA GLU A 308 -16.29 -5.83 -27.81
C GLU A 308 -15.62 -4.75 -26.94
N LEU A 309 -14.35 -4.44 -27.21
CA LEU A 309 -13.59 -3.43 -26.47
C LEU A 309 -14.24 -2.04 -26.59
N GLU A 310 -14.66 -1.65 -27.79
CA GLU A 310 -15.30 -0.35 -28.00
C GLU A 310 -16.66 -0.25 -27.28
N CYS A 311 -17.47 -1.31 -27.31
CA CYS A 311 -18.68 -1.36 -26.51
C CYS A 311 -18.38 -1.20 -25.02
N MET A 312 -17.38 -1.93 -24.52
CA MET A 312 -16.99 -1.91 -23.11
C MET A 312 -16.45 -0.53 -22.66
N ARG A 313 -15.84 0.26 -23.55
CA ARG A 313 -15.48 1.67 -23.27
C ARG A 313 -16.69 2.58 -23.05
N GLN A 314 -17.85 2.22 -23.58
CA GLN A 314 -19.09 2.98 -23.40
C GLN A 314 -19.86 2.58 -22.13
N VAL A 315 -19.54 1.43 -21.52
CA VAL A 315 -20.17 1.00 -20.27
C VAL A 315 -19.66 1.86 -19.10
N SER A 316 -20.54 2.23 -18.18
CA SER A 316 -20.12 2.96 -16.97
C SER A 316 -19.19 2.10 -16.12
N TRP A 317 -18.11 2.68 -15.60
CA TRP A 317 -17.21 1.96 -14.68
C TRP A 317 -17.96 1.41 -13.47
N VAL A 318 -19.02 2.10 -13.02
CA VAL A 318 -19.89 1.66 -11.93
C VAL A 318 -20.56 0.33 -12.29
N GLN A 319 -21.07 0.19 -13.50
CA GLN A 319 -21.73 -1.05 -13.93
C GLN A 319 -20.72 -2.21 -14.05
N ILE A 320 -19.50 -1.90 -14.49
CA ILE A 320 -18.42 -2.88 -14.60
C ILE A 320 -18.04 -3.41 -13.21
N GLU A 321 -17.72 -2.52 -12.26
CA GLU A 321 -17.34 -2.91 -10.91
C GLU A 321 -18.50 -3.60 -10.16
N GLU A 322 -19.75 -3.13 -10.31
CA GLU A 322 -20.92 -3.82 -9.72
C GLU A 322 -21.13 -5.22 -10.30
N TYR A 323 -20.88 -5.41 -11.60
CA TYR A 323 -20.95 -6.73 -12.22
C TYR A 323 -19.88 -7.65 -11.63
N ILE A 324 -18.62 -7.20 -11.57
CA ILE A 324 -17.50 -7.99 -11.05
C ILE A 324 -17.71 -8.33 -9.58
N ASN A 325 -18.09 -7.36 -8.74
CA ASN A 325 -18.34 -7.56 -7.31
C ASN A 325 -19.43 -8.62 -7.04
N ARG A 326 -20.44 -8.71 -7.91
CA ARG A 326 -21.56 -9.67 -7.76
C ARG A 326 -21.35 -10.96 -8.54
N TYR A 327 -20.27 -11.07 -9.30
CA TYR A 327 -20.01 -12.23 -10.13
C TYR A 327 -19.66 -13.43 -9.26
N ASN A 328 -20.51 -14.46 -9.30
CA ASN A 328 -20.31 -15.71 -8.56
C ASN A 328 -20.74 -16.88 -9.45
N SER A 329 -20.05 -17.05 -10.58
CA SER A 329 -20.31 -18.11 -11.56
C SER A 329 -19.02 -18.85 -11.92
N SER A 330 -19.15 -19.94 -12.67
CA SER A 330 -18.04 -20.73 -13.20
C SER A 330 -17.91 -20.53 -14.73
N PRO A 331 -16.69 -20.25 -15.23
CA PRO A 331 -15.44 -20.09 -14.49
C PRO A 331 -15.41 -18.80 -13.64
N SER A 332 -14.61 -18.79 -12.57
CA SER A 332 -14.36 -17.59 -11.77
C SER A 332 -13.53 -16.59 -12.57
N ILE A 333 -13.75 -15.29 -12.36
CA ILE A 333 -12.94 -14.21 -12.95
C ILE A 333 -11.94 -13.66 -11.92
N ALA A 334 -10.73 -13.30 -12.36
CA ALA A 334 -9.73 -12.70 -11.47
C ALA A 334 -8.79 -11.78 -12.25
N PHE A 335 -8.81 -10.48 -11.94
CA PHE A 335 -7.94 -9.47 -12.57
C PHE A 335 -6.67 -9.17 -11.77
N THR A 336 -6.38 -9.95 -10.72
CA THR A 336 -5.26 -9.70 -9.79
C THR A 336 -3.92 -10.26 -10.26
N ASN A 337 -3.94 -11.26 -11.16
CA ASN A 337 -2.74 -11.88 -11.72
C ASN A 337 -2.45 -11.39 -13.14
N TYR A 338 -1.18 -11.16 -13.47
CA TYR A 338 -0.71 -10.60 -14.73
C TYR A 338 -0.35 -11.68 -15.76
N ILE A 339 -0.65 -11.40 -17.03
CA ILE A 339 -0.21 -12.23 -18.16
C ILE A 339 1.29 -11.98 -18.38
N PRO A 340 2.15 -13.01 -18.42
CA PRO A 340 3.50 -12.88 -18.96
C PRO A 340 3.46 -12.41 -20.42
N ASP A 341 3.76 -11.13 -20.63
CA ASP A 341 3.85 -10.51 -21.96
C ASP A 341 5.30 -10.52 -22.51
N GLU A 342 6.26 -10.96 -21.69
CA GLU A 342 7.70 -10.96 -21.97
C GLU A 342 8.26 -9.57 -22.34
N ARG A 343 7.53 -8.50 -21.99
CA ARG A 343 7.89 -7.09 -22.18
C ARG A 343 8.00 -6.36 -20.85
N TYR A 344 7.02 -6.53 -19.97
CA TYR A 344 6.98 -5.97 -18.62
C TYR A 344 6.78 -7.06 -17.56
N ILE A 345 6.07 -8.13 -17.89
CA ILE A 345 5.80 -9.27 -17.00
C ILE A 345 6.44 -10.51 -17.62
N PHE A 346 7.19 -11.26 -16.81
CA PHE A 346 8.05 -12.34 -17.29
C PHE A 346 7.70 -13.64 -16.59
N ALA A 347 7.56 -14.72 -17.36
CA ALA A 347 7.23 -16.02 -16.79
C ALA A 347 8.43 -16.64 -16.02
N ASP A 348 9.66 -16.40 -16.48
CA ASP A 348 10.88 -16.95 -15.89
C ASP A 348 11.72 -15.85 -15.23
N GLU A 349 11.38 -15.53 -13.98
CA GLU A 349 12.13 -14.55 -13.18
C GLU A 349 13.57 -15.00 -12.91
N GLU A 350 13.83 -16.31 -12.73
CA GLU A 350 15.18 -16.83 -12.51
C GLU A 350 16.07 -16.51 -13.71
N ALA A 351 15.59 -16.73 -14.94
CA ALA A 351 16.33 -16.37 -16.15
C ALA A 351 16.62 -14.86 -16.22
N ARG A 352 15.71 -14.00 -15.73
CA ARG A 352 15.95 -12.55 -15.64
C ARG A 352 17.09 -12.24 -14.68
N TYR A 353 17.06 -12.83 -13.48
CA TYR A 353 18.12 -12.68 -12.48
C TYR A 353 19.47 -13.20 -13.01
N GLN A 354 19.52 -14.38 -13.62
CA GLN A 354 20.75 -14.93 -14.20
C GLN A 354 21.31 -14.07 -15.33
N ALA A 355 20.46 -13.38 -16.08
CA ALA A 355 20.86 -12.42 -17.11
C ALA A 355 21.24 -11.03 -16.55
N GLY A 356 21.14 -10.82 -15.24
CA GLY A 356 21.34 -9.51 -14.61
C GLY A 356 20.29 -8.46 -15.00
N LYS A 357 19.12 -8.90 -15.48
CA LYS A 357 17.99 -8.04 -15.89
C LYS A 357 17.06 -7.80 -14.70
N VAL A 358 17.61 -7.20 -13.66
CA VAL A 358 16.87 -6.71 -12.50
C VAL A 358 17.44 -5.35 -12.11
N ALA A 359 16.58 -4.42 -11.70
CA ALA A 359 16.98 -3.08 -11.31
C ALA A 359 18.03 -3.14 -10.21
N ARG A 360 19.09 -2.36 -10.39
CA ARG A 360 20.16 -2.25 -9.41
C ARG A 360 19.71 -1.37 -8.26
N GLY A 361 20.09 -1.75 -7.05
CA GLY A 361 19.79 -1.00 -5.85
C GLY A 361 19.58 -1.96 -4.68
N PRO A 362 19.85 -1.51 -3.44
CA PRO A 362 19.54 -2.29 -2.24
C PRO A 362 18.03 -2.43 -2.08
N ALA A 363 17.59 -3.52 -1.45
CA ALA A 363 16.17 -3.74 -1.17
C ALA A 363 15.89 -4.16 0.27
N ILE A 364 14.69 -3.85 0.74
CA ILE A 364 14.08 -4.48 1.91
C ILE A 364 13.19 -5.63 1.43
N ARG A 365 13.29 -6.79 2.09
CA ARG A 365 12.36 -7.92 1.96
C ARG A 365 11.85 -8.33 3.32
N SER A 366 10.54 -8.50 3.45
CA SER A 366 9.93 -8.90 4.71
C SER A 366 8.62 -9.61 4.51
N ASP A 367 8.23 -10.33 5.55
CA ASP A 367 6.92 -10.95 5.71
C ASP A 367 6.45 -10.70 7.16
N THR A 368 5.17 -10.99 7.41
CA THR A 368 4.59 -11.05 8.74
C THR A 368 4.47 -12.49 9.17
N SER A 369 4.70 -12.82 10.44
CA SER A 369 4.71 -14.21 10.91
C SER A 369 3.36 -14.94 10.86
N ARG A 370 2.29 -14.28 10.39
CA ARG A 370 1.01 -14.89 10.05
C ARG A 370 0.35 -14.19 8.86
N GLU A 371 0.94 -14.22 7.67
CA GLU A 371 0.40 -13.56 6.47
C GLU A 371 -1.10 -13.88 6.27
N GLU A 372 -1.49 -15.16 6.28
CA GLU A 372 -2.91 -15.54 6.27
C GLU A 372 -3.34 -16.21 7.58
N SER A 373 -3.73 -15.37 8.53
CA SER A 373 -4.25 -15.82 9.83
C SER A 373 -5.61 -16.49 9.72
N VAL A 374 -5.69 -17.73 10.20
CA VAL A 374 -6.96 -18.45 10.36
C VAL A 374 -6.95 -19.20 11.69
N VAL A 375 -8.13 -19.64 12.14
CA VAL A 375 -8.28 -20.39 13.40
C VAL A 375 -7.44 -21.67 13.40
N ASN A 376 -7.26 -22.30 12.23
CA ASN A 376 -6.43 -23.49 12.09
C ASN A 376 -4.95 -23.12 11.89
N GLU A 377 -4.17 -23.17 12.96
CA GLU A 377 -2.73 -22.85 12.95
C GLU A 377 -1.93 -23.63 11.89
N THR A 378 -2.24 -24.92 11.68
CA THR A 378 -1.57 -25.71 10.62
C THR A 378 -1.76 -25.05 9.26
N LYS A 379 -2.96 -24.50 9.01
CA LYS A 379 -3.24 -23.85 7.73
C LYS A 379 -2.51 -22.52 7.60
N THR A 380 -2.41 -21.74 8.68
CA THR A 380 -1.58 -20.53 8.70
C THR A 380 -0.12 -20.87 8.39
N MET A 381 0.45 -21.92 9.00
CA MET A 381 1.82 -22.36 8.73
C MET A 381 2.05 -22.82 7.28
N GLU A 382 1.09 -23.55 6.69
CA GLU A 382 1.15 -23.96 5.28
C GLU A 382 1.17 -22.77 4.32
N VAL A 383 0.43 -21.71 4.64
CA VAL A 383 0.46 -20.48 3.84
C VAL A 383 1.78 -19.77 4.06
N GLU A 384 2.20 -19.59 5.32
CA GLU A 384 3.43 -18.91 5.72
C GLU A 384 4.67 -19.45 4.99
N GLU A 385 4.74 -20.77 4.79
CA GLU A 385 5.76 -21.43 3.96
C GLU A 385 5.95 -20.74 2.61
N GLN A 386 4.87 -20.45 1.89
CA GLN A 386 4.96 -19.89 0.54
C GLN A 386 5.50 -18.46 0.55
N TRP A 387 5.13 -17.65 1.55
CA TRP A 387 5.54 -16.26 1.68
C TRP A 387 7.01 -16.15 2.05
N VAL A 388 7.40 -16.78 3.17
CA VAL A 388 8.77 -16.82 3.66
C VAL A 388 9.73 -17.38 2.61
N CYS A 389 9.35 -18.45 1.92
CA CYS A 389 10.20 -19.03 0.88
C CYS A 389 10.29 -18.18 -0.38
N THR A 390 9.25 -17.43 -0.73
CA THR A 390 9.31 -16.47 -1.84
C THR A 390 10.29 -15.34 -1.51
N ALA A 391 10.19 -14.75 -0.32
CA ALA A 391 11.11 -13.71 0.12
C ALA A 391 12.56 -14.21 0.24
N PHE A 392 12.76 -15.45 0.71
CA PHE A 392 14.08 -16.10 0.75
C PHE A 392 14.68 -16.31 -0.64
N GLN A 393 13.93 -16.91 -1.56
CA GLN A 393 14.41 -17.18 -2.91
C GLN A 393 14.79 -15.89 -3.65
N ASP A 394 13.98 -14.84 -3.52
CA ASP A 394 14.31 -13.53 -4.09
C ASP A 394 15.58 -12.95 -3.47
N SER A 395 15.71 -12.99 -2.14
CA SER A 395 16.91 -12.52 -1.43
C SER A 395 18.19 -13.26 -1.89
N VAL A 396 18.10 -14.58 -2.09
CA VAL A 396 19.20 -15.39 -2.64
C VAL A 396 19.54 -14.99 -4.07
N ARG A 397 18.55 -14.80 -4.95
CA ARG A 397 18.76 -14.36 -6.34
C ARG A 397 19.45 -12.99 -6.39
N ARG A 398 19.03 -12.06 -5.53
CA ARG A 398 19.64 -10.72 -5.39
C ARG A 398 21.08 -10.81 -4.88
N ALA A 399 21.33 -11.62 -3.85
CA ALA A 399 22.67 -11.82 -3.29
C ALA A 399 23.66 -12.40 -4.33
N ARG A 400 23.22 -13.32 -5.20
CA ARG A 400 24.06 -13.87 -6.30
C ARG A 400 24.55 -12.80 -7.28
N LEU A 401 23.82 -11.69 -7.40
CA LEU A 401 24.19 -10.56 -8.24
C LEU A 401 24.95 -9.46 -7.49
N GLY A 402 25.23 -9.66 -6.19
CA GLY A 402 25.80 -8.64 -5.32
C GLY A 402 24.85 -7.47 -5.06
N LEU A 403 23.53 -7.72 -5.09
CA LEU A 403 22.52 -6.72 -4.75
C LEU A 403 22.14 -6.87 -3.28
N ASP A 404 22.44 -5.83 -2.51
CA ASP A 404 22.17 -5.82 -1.07
C ASP A 404 20.69 -6.02 -0.78
N THR A 405 20.41 -6.84 0.23
CA THR A 405 19.05 -7.10 0.70
C THR A 405 19.05 -7.09 2.23
N TYR A 406 18.10 -6.37 2.81
CA TYR A 406 17.92 -6.25 4.25
C TYR A 406 16.59 -6.90 4.61
N ARG A 407 16.63 -7.87 5.53
CA ARG A 407 15.46 -8.66 5.89
C ARG A 407 14.93 -8.30 7.25
N TYR A 408 13.61 -8.30 7.38
CA TYR A 408 12.94 -8.33 8.68
C TYR A 408 11.73 -9.25 8.66
N GLU A 409 11.35 -9.70 9.85
CA GLU A 409 10.14 -10.46 10.15
C GLU A 409 9.28 -9.63 11.12
N TRP A 410 7.99 -9.49 10.82
CA TRP A 410 7.04 -8.85 11.73
C TRP A 410 6.33 -9.88 12.62
N SER A 411 6.49 -9.73 13.94
CA SER A 411 5.99 -10.68 14.94
C SER A 411 5.25 -9.99 16.10
N GLY A 412 4.74 -8.77 15.88
CA GLY A 412 4.00 -8.03 16.89
C GLY A 412 2.59 -8.59 17.12
N ASN A 413 2.22 -8.80 18.38
CA ASN A 413 0.88 -9.27 18.78
C ASN A 413 0.30 -8.34 19.85
N PHE A 414 -0.06 -7.13 19.45
CA PHE A 414 -0.56 -6.08 20.35
C PHE A 414 -2.08 -6.13 20.53
N SER A 415 -2.54 -5.82 21.75
CA SER A 415 -3.88 -6.16 22.22
C SER A 415 -5.00 -5.50 21.39
N ASN A 416 -4.78 -4.24 21.05
CA ASN A 416 -5.59 -3.41 20.19
C ASN A 416 -5.56 -3.87 18.73
N ILE A 417 -4.40 -4.24 18.19
CA ILE A 417 -4.19 -4.58 16.77
C ILE A 417 -4.72 -5.97 16.41
N SER A 418 -4.47 -6.97 17.26
CA SER A 418 -4.74 -8.38 16.94
C SER A 418 -5.85 -9.00 17.84
N PRO A 419 -7.03 -8.40 18.00
CA PRO A 419 -7.92 -8.59 19.16
C PRO A 419 -8.36 -10.02 19.46
N VAL A 420 -8.27 -10.94 18.50
CA VAL A 420 -8.60 -12.36 18.65
C VAL A 420 -7.36 -13.25 18.69
N SER A 421 -7.51 -14.41 19.34
CA SER A 421 -6.39 -15.33 19.62
C SER A 421 -5.59 -15.69 18.36
N TYR A 422 -6.28 -16.10 17.30
CA TYR A 422 -5.67 -16.66 16.09
C TYR A 422 -5.06 -15.62 15.11
N LEU A 423 -5.18 -14.32 15.39
CA LEU A 423 -4.81 -13.29 14.43
C LEU A 423 -3.29 -13.01 14.43
N GLY A 424 -2.68 -12.80 15.59
CA GLY A 424 -1.25 -12.50 15.75
C GLY A 424 -0.74 -11.36 14.85
N ALA A 425 0.47 -11.51 14.32
CA ALA A 425 1.08 -10.56 13.39
C ALA A 425 0.61 -10.86 11.95
N PHE A 426 -0.58 -10.38 11.61
CA PHE A 426 -1.22 -10.68 10.33
C PHE A 426 -0.73 -9.77 9.20
N HIS A 427 -0.98 -10.17 7.95
CA HIS A 427 -0.62 -9.40 6.76
C HIS A 427 -0.99 -7.92 6.89
N TRP A 428 -0.08 -7.06 6.43
CA TRP A 428 -0.16 -5.59 6.48
C TRP A 428 -0.04 -4.94 7.87
N SER A 429 -0.15 -5.69 8.98
CA SER A 429 -0.21 -5.08 10.32
C SER A 429 1.10 -4.40 10.74
N ASP A 430 2.20 -4.69 10.04
CA ASP A 430 3.46 -3.98 10.16
C ASP A 430 3.42 -2.55 9.58
N LEU A 431 2.57 -2.27 8.59
CA LEU A 431 2.40 -0.92 8.04
C LEU A 431 1.90 0.06 9.10
N MET A 432 1.03 -0.39 10.02
CA MET A 432 0.60 0.44 11.15
C MET A 432 1.79 0.95 11.97
N MET A 433 2.82 0.12 12.11
CA MET A 433 4.04 0.47 12.83
C MET A 433 4.92 1.40 12.01
N ILE A 434 5.09 1.11 10.72
CA ILE A 434 5.93 1.90 9.81
C ILE A 434 5.36 3.32 9.64
N PHE A 435 4.05 3.47 9.49
CA PHE A 435 3.42 4.79 9.33
C PHE A 435 3.14 5.51 10.66
N GLY A 436 3.20 4.80 11.80
CA GLY A 436 2.89 5.38 13.12
C GLY A 436 1.38 5.60 13.32
N THR A 437 0.58 4.71 12.76
CA THR A 437 -0.89 4.74 12.68
C THR A 437 -1.52 3.55 13.43
N TYR A 438 -0.73 2.83 14.24
CA TYR A 438 -1.21 1.81 15.16
C TYR A 438 -2.40 2.35 15.97
N MET A 439 -3.45 1.55 16.14
CA MET A 439 -4.80 2.01 16.51
C MET A 439 -4.85 2.78 17.83
N THR A 440 -4.62 4.10 17.78
CA THR A 440 -4.48 4.94 18.97
C THR A 440 -5.78 5.13 19.74
N ASP A 441 -6.90 4.86 19.08
CA ASP A 441 -8.24 5.08 19.61
C ASP A 441 -8.91 3.77 20.08
N ALA A 442 -8.18 2.65 20.06
CA ALA A 442 -8.69 1.33 20.45
C ALA A 442 -7.75 0.64 21.45
N GLY A 443 -8.32 0.09 22.52
CA GLY A 443 -7.62 -0.77 23.47
C GLY A 443 -6.51 -0.09 24.29
N GLU A 444 -5.68 -0.91 24.93
CA GLU A 444 -4.49 -0.46 25.64
C GLU A 444 -3.30 -0.44 24.68
N ILE A 445 -2.62 0.70 24.61
CA ILE A 445 -1.39 0.89 23.84
C ILE A 445 -0.23 0.73 24.81
N THR A 446 0.61 -0.29 24.59
CA THR A 446 1.73 -0.58 25.48
C THR A 446 2.96 0.26 25.12
N ASP A 447 3.85 0.51 26.09
CA ASP A 447 5.15 1.16 25.81
C ASP A 447 5.96 0.37 24.77
N LEU A 448 5.84 -0.96 24.78
CA LEU A 448 6.47 -1.84 23.79
C LEU A 448 5.94 -1.56 22.38
N GLU A 449 4.64 -1.38 22.21
CA GLU A 449 4.02 -1.06 20.93
C GLU A 449 4.53 0.27 20.37
N VAL A 450 4.49 1.33 21.18
CA VAL A 450 5.00 2.66 20.80
C VAL A 450 6.48 2.59 20.44
N THR A 451 7.28 1.91 21.28
CA THR A 451 8.72 1.74 21.04
C THR A 451 8.96 0.94 19.76
N THR A 452 8.15 -0.08 19.48
CA THR A 452 8.25 -0.88 18.26
C THR A 452 7.97 -0.05 17.02
N SER A 453 6.89 0.75 16.99
CA SER A 453 6.59 1.65 15.87
C SER A 453 7.72 2.65 15.62
N HIS A 454 8.19 3.34 16.66
CA HIS A 454 9.33 4.26 16.54
C HIS A 454 10.60 3.56 16.03
N THR A 455 10.87 2.34 16.50
CA THR A 455 12.03 1.56 16.06
C THR A 455 11.90 1.19 14.58
N MET A 456 10.74 0.69 14.12
CA MET A 456 10.53 0.37 12.70
C MET A 456 10.67 1.62 11.83
N GLN A 457 10.07 2.74 12.22
CA GLN A 457 10.23 4.03 11.56
C GLN A 457 11.70 4.45 11.43
N ASP A 458 12.49 4.28 12.48
CA ASP A 458 13.91 4.67 12.50
C ASP A 458 14.76 3.76 11.61
N PHE A 459 14.48 2.46 11.58
CA PHE A 459 15.18 1.50 10.73
C PHE A 459 14.86 1.71 9.25
N ILE A 460 13.58 1.90 8.90
CA ILE A 460 13.15 2.20 7.53
C ILE A 460 13.72 3.57 7.10
N LEU A 461 13.72 4.58 7.98
CA LEU A 461 14.33 5.88 7.69
C LEU A 461 15.86 5.77 7.48
N ALA A 462 16.55 4.96 8.28
CA ALA A 462 17.99 4.74 8.12
C ALA A 462 18.31 4.14 6.74
N PHE A 463 17.54 3.14 6.31
CA PHE A 463 17.66 2.56 4.97
C PHE A 463 17.31 3.59 3.88
N LEU A 464 16.21 4.32 4.06
CA LEU A 464 15.77 5.37 3.15
C LEU A 464 16.82 6.48 3.00
N LYS A 465 17.58 6.81 4.04
CA LYS A 465 18.71 7.76 3.97
C LYS A 465 19.90 7.15 3.25
N ASP A 466 20.48 6.08 3.81
CA ASP A 466 21.66 5.42 3.26
C ASP A 466 21.75 3.94 3.71
N PRO A 467 21.37 3.00 2.83
CA PRO A 467 21.44 1.56 3.07
C PRO A 467 22.83 1.08 3.47
N GLN A 468 23.91 1.69 2.97
CA GLN A 468 25.27 1.22 3.26
C GLN A 468 25.65 1.40 4.74
N THR A 469 24.94 2.26 5.46
CA THR A 469 25.25 2.61 6.85
C THR A 469 24.36 1.92 7.88
N VAL A 470 23.26 1.26 7.47
CA VAL A 470 22.24 0.74 8.40
C VAL A 470 22.78 -0.29 9.39
N GLY A 471 23.76 -1.10 8.99
CA GLY A 471 24.42 -2.05 9.88
C GLY A 471 25.20 -1.37 11.00
N ALA A 472 25.73 -0.16 10.77
CA ALA A 472 26.47 0.61 11.75
C ALA A 472 25.59 1.58 12.56
N THR A 473 24.54 2.14 11.94
CA THR A 473 23.68 3.17 12.56
C THR A 473 22.56 2.58 13.39
N VAL A 474 21.88 1.55 12.87
CA VAL A 474 20.73 0.91 13.53
C VAL A 474 20.94 -0.58 13.79
N GLY A 475 22.04 -1.16 13.31
CA GLY A 475 22.34 -2.57 13.54
C GLY A 475 21.55 -3.54 12.66
N TRP A 476 21.08 -3.08 11.49
CA TRP A 476 20.35 -3.94 10.54
C TRP A 476 21.36 -4.79 9.73
N PRO A 477 21.43 -6.12 9.95
CA PRO A 477 22.33 -6.99 9.21
C PRO A 477 21.98 -7.05 7.73
N LEU A 478 23.02 -7.12 6.89
CA LEU A 478 22.88 -7.49 5.49
C LEU A 478 22.54 -8.97 5.38
N PHE A 479 21.63 -9.34 4.49
CA PHE A 479 21.30 -10.73 4.22
C PHE A 479 22.52 -11.50 3.70
N ASP A 480 22.81 -12.64 4.34
CA ASP A 480 23.87 -13.55 3.96
C ASP A 480 23.45 -14.99 4.33
N ALA A 481 22.87 -15.71 3.37
CA ALA A 481 22.45 -17.10 3.56
C ALA A 481 23.62 -18.07 3.80
N GLU A 482 24.85 -17.68 3.48
CA GLU A 482 26.06 -18.49 3.68
C GLU A 482 26.73 -18.22 5.04
N ALA A 483 26.27 -17.20 5.77
CA ALA A 483 26.74 -16.94 7.13
C ALA A 483 26.27 -18.04 8.11
N PRO A 484 26.96 -18.21 9.26
CA PRO A 484 26.56 -19.19 10.26
C PRO A 484 25.07 -19.07 10.62
N HIS A 485 24.38 -20.22 10.61
CA HIS A 485 22.94 -20.31 10.88
C HIS A 485 22.03 -19.57 9.87
N GLY A 486 22.46 -19.44 8.61
CA GLY A 486 21.70 -18.72 7.58
C GLY A 486 21.74 -17.20 7.73
N GLY A 487 22.68 -16.67 8.51
CA GLY A 487 22.80 -15.25 8.79
C GLY A 487 21.80 -14.71 9.80
N LEU A 488 21.78 -13.39 9.97
CA LEU A 488 20.89 -12.70 10.91
C LEU A 488 19.79 -11.95 10.17
N ILE A 489 18.59 -12.00 10.75
CA ILE A 489 17.38 -11.30 10.28
C ILE A 489 16.81 -10.53 11.47
N LEU A 490 16.28 -9.34 11.25
CA LEU A 490 15.61 -8.59 12.32
C LEU A 490 14.21 -9.17 12.55
N GLU A 491 13.82 -9.31 13.81
CA GLU A 491 12.45 -9.58 14.21
C GLU A 491 11.92 -8.39 15.00
N PHE A 492 10.77 -7.85 14.60
CA PHE A 492 10.12 -6.72 15.27
C PHE A 492 8.90 -7.17 16.09
N GLY A 493 8.68 -6.51 17.22
CA GLY A 493 7.42 -6.59 17.99
C GLY A 493 7.21 -7.81 18.88
N ASN A 494 8.05 -8.84 18.83
CA ASN A 494 7.92 -10.03 19.68
C ASN A 494 8.64 -9.88 21.03
N ASN A 495 7.90 -9.44 22.07
CA ASN A 495 8.35 -9.20 23.45
C ASN A 495 9.46 -8.13 23.61
N THR A 496 10.05 -7.69 22.51
CA THR A 496 11.06 -6.63 22.39
C THR A 496 10.78 -5.85 21.11
N ALA A 497 11.13 -4.57 21.07
CA ALA A 497 10.89 -3.74 19.90
C ALA A 497 11.57 -4.30 18.64
N VAL A 498 12.84 -4.72 18.79
CA VAL A 498 13.61 -5.39 17.74
C VAL A 498 14.62 -6.35 18.37
N LYS A 499 14.87 -7.49 17.73
CA LYS A 499 15.97 -8.42 18.06
C LYS A 499 16.46 -9.15 16.81
N ASN A 500 17.60 -9.83 16.90
CA ASN A 500 18.09 -10.69 15.84
C ASN A 500 17.53 -12.12 16.00
N ILE A 501 17.08 -12.69 14.89
CA ILE A 501 16.84 -14.13 14.70
C ILE A 501 17.78 -14.67 13.62
N THR A 502 17.86 -15.99 13.46
CA THR A 502 18.71 -16.64 12.46
C THR A 502 17.94 -17.03 11.21
N GLY A 503 18.56 -17.00 10.04
CA GLY A 503 17.96 -17.50 8.80
C GLY A 503 17.48 -18.96 8.92
N ASP A 504 18.29 -19.83 9.53
CA ASP A 504 17.90 -21.23 9.81
C ASP A 504 16.62 -21.37 10.66
N PHE A 505 16.32 -20.37 11.50
CA PHE A 505 15.12 -20.40 12.33
C PHE A 505 13.87 -20.03 11.53
N LEU A 506 13.98 -19.04 10.64
CA LEU A 506 12.86 -18.55 9.84
C LEU A 506 12.63 -19.39 8.57
N GLU A 507 13.71 -19.83 7.92
CA GLU A 507 13.68 -20.22 6.50
C GLU A 507 14.01 -21.70 6.26
N ALA A 508 14.47 -22.45 7.27
CA ALA A 508 14.91 -23.83 7.06
C ALA A 508 13.82 -24.75 6.46
N GLY A 509 12.54 -24.42 6.68
CA GLY A 509 11.42 -25.10 6.05
C GLY A 509 11.47 -25.07 4.52
N CYS A 510 12.09 -24.05 3.91
CA CYS A 510 12.16 -23.87 2.46
C CYS A 510 13.01 -24.90 1.73
N TRP A 511 13.93 -25.58 2.43
CA TRP A 511 14.76 -26.65 1.87
C TRP A 511 14.72 -27.94 2.68
N ASN A 512 14.04 -27.95 3.82
CA ASN A 512 13.86 -29.13 4.64
C ASN A 512 12.49 -29.14 5.31
N SER A 513 11.58 -29.93 4.74
CA SER A 513 10.19 -30.10 5.22
C SER A 513 10.06 -30.70 6.63
N SER A 514 11.16 -31.05 7.30
CA SER A 514 11.14 -31.47 8.71
C SER A 514 11.10 -30.27 9.67
N TYR A 515 11.38 -29.05 9.18
CA TYR A 515 11.28 -27.81 9.93
C TYR A 515 9.92 -27.17 9.69
N SER A 516 9.31 -26.69 10.77
CA SER A 516 8.08 -25.90 10.72
C SER A 516 8.41 -24.40 10.65
N PHE A 517 7.62 -23.65 9.88
CA PHE A 517 7.71 -22.18 9.87
C PHE A 517 7.24 -21.60 11.22
N PRO A 518 7.98 -20.63 11.78
CA PRO A 518 7.64 -20.07 13.09
C PRO A 518 6.41 -19.15 12.98
N ILE A 519 5.26 -19.64 13.46
CA ILE A 519 4.11 -18.78 13.77
C ILE A 519 4.16 -18.44 15.27
N TYR A 520 4.20 -17.16 15.63
CA TYR A 520 4.32 -16.76 17.03
C TYR A 520 2.98 -16.90 17.78
N GLU A 521 3.07 -17.10 19.11
CA GLU A 521 1.94 -17.59 19.91
C GLU A 521 0.67 -16.73 19.74
N PRO A 522 -0.47 -17.37 19.41
CA PRO A 522 -1.76 -16.71 19.45
C PRO A 522 -2.07 -16.29 20.88
N ARG A 523 -2.87 -15.22 21.05
CA ARG A 523 -3.27 -14.80 22.41
C ARG A 523 -4.01 -15.96 23.07
N VAL A 524 -3.45 -16.50 24.16
CA VAL A 524 -4.15 -17.51 24.96
C VAL A 524 -5.44 -16.88 25.46
N SER A 525 -6.58 -17.49 25.15
CA SER A 525 -7.88 -17.03 25.65
C SER A 525 -7.86 -17.11 27.18
N SER A 526 -7.73 -15.97 27.85
CA SER A 526 -7.87 -15.86 29.31
C SER A 526 -9.32 -16.01 29.74
#